data_AF-A0A8G2BMF3-F1
#
_entry.id   AF-A0A8G2BMF3-F1
#
_cell.length_a   1.000
_cell.length_b   1.000
_cell.length_c   1.000
_cell.angle_alpha   90.00
_cell.angle_beta   90.00
_cell.angle_gamma   90.00
#
_symmetry.space_group_name_H-M   'P 1'
#
loop_
_entity.id
_entity.type
_entity.pdbx_description
1 polymer ?
#
loop_
_entity_poly.entity_id
_entity_poly.type
_entity_poly.pdbx_seq_one_letter_code
_entity_poly.pdbx_strand_id
1 'polypeptide(L)'
;MTSGDEAHEIILINAHDGTASYQMISGVFRFVCANGLFAGDTFGQAKVMHSGDAESKVIDAAYTVLEDADRIMNDVQEMKAVELHRDEQQAFAKAVHALRFEDQEKASISADQLLLPRRYEDRRGDLWSTFNVLQENTIKGGQRGYTRDTEGHRRRASTREVRGIDQSKALNRALWTLAEEMARIKGAPLASAA
;
A
#
# COMPACT_ATOMS: atom_id res chain seq x y z
N MET A 1 -20.10 16.88 1.82
CA MET A 1 -19.60 16.36 3.10
C MET A 1 -18.81 15.09 2.82
N THR A 2 -17.49 15.11 2.99
CA THR A 2 -16.63 13.98 3.41
C THR A 2 -15.23 14.56 3.65
N SER A 3 -15.12 15.41 4.66
CA SER A 3 -13.82 15.86 5.19
C SER A 3 -13.62 15.03 6.46
N GLY A 4 -13.02 13.85 6.34
CA GLY A 4 -12.83 12.95 7.49
C GLY A 4 -12.47 11.48 7.21
N ASP A 5 -12.51 10.99 5.97
CA ASP A 5 -12.23 9.56 5.70
C ASP A 5 -10.73 9.27 5.57
N GLU A 6 -9.96 10.20 5.00
CA GLU A 6 -8.51 10.11 4.87
C GLU A 6 -7.81 11.28 5.60
N ALA A 7 -6.70 10.97 6.27
CA ALA A 7 -5.79 11.94 6.85
C ALA A 7 -4.36 11.60 6.42
N HIS A 8 -3.56 12.64 6.21
CA HIS A 8 -2.11 12.46 6.10
C HIS A 8 -1.55 12.02 7.46
N GLU A 9 -0.65 11.04 7.44
CA GLU A 9 0.01 10.51 8.65
C GLU A 9 1.52 10.42 8.42
N ILE A 10 2.28 10.77 9.46
CA ILE A 10 3.73 10.56 9.51
C ILE A 10 3.99 9.32 10.34
N ILE A 11 4.60 8.31 9.73
CA ILE A 11 4.90 7.05 10.42
C ILE A 11 6.39 7.02 10.79
N LEU A 12 6.65 7.03 12.09
CA LEU A 12 8.00 6.94 12.64
C LEU A 12 8.33 5.51 13.04
N ILE A 13 9.44 5.00 12.52
CA ILE A 13 9.92 3.64 12.78
C ILE A 13 11.30 3.72 13.41
N ASN A 14 11.45 3.13 14.58
CA ASN A 14 12.70 3.11 15.33
C ASN A 14 13.08 1.66 15.68
N ALA A 15 14.38 1.33 15.58
CA ALA A 15 14.90 0.07 16.08
C ALA A 15 15.34 0.25 17.54
N HIS A 16 14.76 -0.53 18.45
CA HIS A 16 14.94 -0.38 19.90
C HIS A 16 16.34 -0.84 20.40
N ASP A 17 17.27 -1.21 19.53
CA ASP A 17 18.61 -1.66 19.93
C ASP A 17 19.69 -0.55 19.86
N GLY A 18 19.31 0.67 19.46
CA GLY A 18 20.23 1.82 19.38
C GLY A 18 21.26 1.73 18.24
N THR A 19 21.17 0.72 17.38
CA THR A 19 22.11 0.49 16.28
C THR A 19 21.56 0.92 14.91
N ALA A 20 20.26 1.22 14.80
CA ALA A 20 19.64 1.69 13.57
C ALA A 20 19.14 3.14 13.68
N SER A 21 19.13 3.85 12.55
CA SER A 21 18.48 5.16 12.40
C SER A 21 16.97 5.04 12.54
N TYR A 22 16.29 6.02 13.15
CA TYR A 22 14.84 6.14 12.99
C TYR A 22 14.50 6.65 11.58
N GLN A 23 13.38 6.16 11.06
CA GLN A 23 12.86 6.45 9.73
C GLN A 23 11.51 7.14 9.88
N MET A 24 11.35 8.29 9.25
CA MET A 24 10.03 8.93 9.07
C MET A 24 9.54 8.65 7.66
N ILE A 25 8.26 8.32 7.52
CA ILE A 25 7.63 7.96 6.24
C ILE A 25 6.31 8.71 6.12
N SER A 26 6.10 9.35 4.96
CA SER A 26 4.83 10.00 4.60
C SER A 26 3.79 8.94 4.19
N GLY A 27 2.61 8.99 4.79
CA GLY A 27 1.53 8.04 4.54
C GLY A 27 0.16 8.69 4.46
N VAL A 28 -0.83 7.91 4.02
CA VAL A 28 -2.24 8.30 4.05
C VAL A 28 -2.98 7.30 4.91
N PHE A 29 -3.43 7.75 6.08
CA PHE A 29 -4.29 6.96 6.92
C PHE A 29 -5.73 7.12 6.50
N ARG A 30 -6.36 6.03 6.11
CA ARG A 30 -7.81 5.98 5.92
C ARG A 30 -8.46 5.37 7.15
N PHE A 31 -9.19 6.19 7.91
CA PHE A 31 -9.74 5.87 9.24
C PHE A 31 -10.59 4.62 9.25
N VAL A 32 -11.38 4.43 8.18
CA VAL A 32 -12.23 3.26 8.09
C VAL A 32 -11.40 1.98 8.04
N CYS A 33 -10.23 1.96 7.38
CA CYS A 33 -9.44 0.76 7.18
C CYS A 33 -8.60 0.36 8.41
N ALA A 34 -8.02 1.34 9.11
CA ALA A 34 -6.96 1.09 10.10
C ALA A 34 -5.81 0.22 9.52
N ASN A 35 -5.47 0.45 8.24
CA ASN A 35 -4.47 -0.35 7.51
C ASN A 35 -3.09 0.28 7.48
N GLY A 36 -2.93 1.53 7.96
CA GLY A 36 -1.65 2.27 7.89
C GLY A 36 -1.06 2.25 6.49
N LEU A 37 -1.73 2.89 5.52
CA LEU A 37 -1.27 2.89 4.14
C LEU A 37 -0.08 3.85 3.98
N PHE A 38 1.01 3.34 3.40
CA PHE A 38 2.18 4.11 3.02
C PHE A 38 2.12 4.43 1.53
N ALA A 39 2.46 5.67 1.16
CA ALA A 39 2.51 6.09 -0.23
C ALA A 39 3.95 6.37 -0.63
N GLY A 40 4.28 5.99 -1.86
CA GLY A 40 5.44 6.50 -2.55
C GLY A 40 6.75 5.80 -2.24
N ASP A 41 7.61 5.88 -3.25
CA ASP A 41 8.96 5.36 -3.22
C ASP A 41 10.03 6.46 -3.07
N THR A 42 9.57 7.69 -3.27
CA THR A 42 10.39 8.87 -3.53
C THR A 42 10.14 9.96 -2.48
N PHE A 43 9.38 9.65 -1.44
CA PHE A 43 8.84 10.67 -0.54
C PHE A 43 9.33 10.43 0.88
N GLY A 44 10.51 11.02 1.11
CA GLY A 44 10.89 11.48 2.43
C GLY A 44 11.19 10.40 3.44
N GLN A 45 11.77 9.25 3.05
CA GLN A 45 12.43 8.40 4.04
C GLN A 45 13.64 9.16 4.60
N ALA A 46 13.38 9.96 5.61
CA ALA A 46 14.42 10.61 6.35
C ALA A 46 14.99 9.63 7.36
N LYS A 47 16.20 9.16 7.08
CA LYS A 47 17.01 8.40 8.03
C LYS A 47 17.73 9.39 8.92
N VAL A 48 17.33 9.44 10.17
CA VAL A 48 18.05 10.26 11.15
C VAL A 48 18.89 9.33 12.01
N MET A 49 20.21 9.51 11.92
CA MET A 49 21.15 8.80 12.78
C MET A 49 21.09 9.37 14.20
N HIS A 50 21.21 8.51 15.21
CA HIS A 50 21.30 8.92 16.62
C HIS A 50 22.62 9.65 16.97
N SER A 51 23.60 9.67 16.05
CA SER A 51 24.89 10.35 16.23
C SER A 51 24.95 11.70 15.50
N GLY A 52 25.51 12.71 16.17
CA GLY A 52 25.62 14.09 15.68
C GLY A 52 24.44 14.97 16.10
N ASP A 53 24.19 16.04 15.34
CA ASP A 53 23.04 16.94 15.55
C ASP A 53 21.74 16.26 15.08
N ALA A 54 21.14 15.49 15.98
CA ALA A 54 19.90 14.78 15.72
C ALA A 54 18.68 15.72 15.64
N GLU A 55 18.70 16.87 16.33
CA GLU A 55 17.56 17.79 16.41
C GLU A 55 17.31 18.48 15.07
N SER A 56 18.34 19.10 14.48
CA SER A 56 18.21 19.74 13.16
C SER A 56 17.80 18.74 12.07
N LYS A 57 18.36 17.52 12.12
CA LYS A 57 18.01 16.47 11.16
C LYS A 57 16.58 15.96 11.31
N VAL A 58 15.99 15.98 12.50
CA VAL A 58 14.57 15.66 12.71
C VAL A 58 13.70 16.74 12.10
N ILE A 59 14.07 18.01 12.28
CA ILE A 59 13.31 19.15 11.78
C ILE A 59 13.28 19.15 10.25
N ASP A 60 14.44 18.99 9.61
CA ASP A 60 14.55 18.92 8.14
C ASP A 60 13.75 17.73 7.58
N ALA A 61 13.86 16.59 8.25
CA ALA A 61 13.14 15.38 7.91
C ALA A 61 11.62 15.55 8.02
N ALA A 62 11.14 16.27 9.04
CA ALA A 62 9.73 16.56 9.20
C ALA A 62 9.21 17.49 8.09
N TYR A 63 10.00 18.50 7.67
CA TYR A 63 9.62 19.37 6.55
C TYR A 63 9.51 18.60 5.23
N THR A 64 10.46 17.71 4.93
CA THR A 64 10.36 16.86 3.73
C THR A 64 9.10 16.00 3.74
N VAL A 65 8.80 15.35 4.87
CA VAL A 65 7.59 14.53 4.99
C VAL A 65 6.31 15.36 4.83
N LEU A 66 6.30 16.63 5.27
CA LEU A 66 5.18 17.56 5.10
C LEU A 66 4.99 18.01 3.64
N GLU A 67 6.08 18.29 2.91
CA GLU A 67 5.99 18.60 1.47
C GLU A 67 5.43 17.42 0.66
N ASP A 68 5.80 16.21 1.07
CA ASP A 68 5.31 14.98 0.47
C ASP A 68 3.82 14.76 0.72
N ALA A 69 3.31 15.24 1.85
CA ALA A 69 1.91 15.12 2.23
C ALA A 69 0.97 15.73 1.20
N ASP A 70 1.22 16.98 0.81
CA ASP A 70 0.38 17.71 -0.14
C ASP A 70 0.36 17.00 -1.50
N ARG A 71 1.53 16.54 -1.94
CA ARG A 71 1.67 15.82 -3.21
C ARG A 71 0.95 14.48 -3.18
N ILE A 72 1.10 13.69 -2.11
CA ILE A 72 0.37 12.42 -1.95
C ILE A 72 -1.13 12.67 -1.91
N MET A 73 -1.59 13.69 -1.18
CA MET A 73 -3.01 14.02 -1.10
C MET A 73 -3.58 14.40 -2.47
N ASN A 74 -2.81 15.11 -3.30
CA ASN A 74 -3.19 15.41 -4.68
C ASN A 74 -3.25 14.12 -5.52
N ASP A 75 -2.23 13.26 -5.45
CA ASP A 75 -2.24 11.96 -6.17
C ASP A 75 -3.46 11.12 -5.77
N VAL A 76 -3.85 11.12 -4.50
CA VAL A 76 -5.07 10.44 -4.03
C VAL A 76 -6.32 11.04 -4.67
N GLN A 77 -6.43 12.36 -4.80
CA GLN A 77 -7.57 12.98 -5.48
C GLN A 77 -7.61 12.62 -6.97
N GLU A 78 -6.46 12.64 -7.64
CA GLU A 78 -6.34 12.23 -9.03
C GLU A 78 -6.72 10.75 -9.22
N MET A 79 -6.25 9.85 -8.36
CA MET A 79 -6.64 8.43 -8.39
C MET A 79 -8.14 8.24 -8.15
N LYS A 80 -8.78 9.06 -7.31
CA LYS A 80 -10.24 9.03 -7.11
C LYS A 80 -11.02 9.47 -8.34
N ALA A 81 -10.43 10.27 -9.22
CA ALA A 81 -11.05 10.70 -10.48
C ALA A 81 -10.90 9.66 -11.61
N VAL A 82 -10.01 8.67 -11.44
CA VAL A 82 -9.77 7.62 -12.43
C VAL A 82 -10.74 6.46 -12.23
N GLU A 83 -11.76 6.36 -13.09
CA GLU A 83 -12.67 5.22 -13.13
C GLU A 83 -12.00 3.98 -13.76
N LEU A 84 -12.12 2.83 -13.10
CA LEU A 84 -11.65 1.54 -13.61
C LEU A 84 -12.81 0.62 -14.00
N HIS A 85 -12.77 0.14 -15.24
CA HIS A 85 -13.62 -0.95 -15.71
C HIS A 85 -13.23 -2.28 -15.05
N ARG A 86 -14.14 -3.25 -15.12
CA ARG A 86 -13.95 -4.55 -14.46
C ARG A 86 -12.67 -5.26 -14.89
N ASP A 87 -12.38 -5.23 -16.18
CA ASP A 87 -11.18 -5.88 -16.74
C ASP A 87 -9.89 -5.18 -16.28
N GLU A 88 -9.93 -3.86 -16.10
CA GLU A 88 -8.82 -3.04 -15.58
C GLU A 88 -8.58 -3.35 -14.10
N GLN A 89 -9.65 -3.46 -13.30
CA GLN A 89 -9.55 -3.89 -11.90
C GLN A 89 -8.95 -5.30 -11.80
N GLN A 90 -9.36 -6.23 -12.66
CA GLN A 90 -8.80 -7.59 -12.70
C GLN A 90 -7.33 -7.60 -13.14
N ALA A 91 -6.96 -6.79 -14.12
CA ALA A 91 -5.56 -6.65 -14.53
C ALA A 91 -4.70 -6.11 -13.38
N PHE A 92 -5.20 -5.10 -12.66
CA PHE A 92 -4.53 -4.57 -11.48
C PHE A 92 -4.39 -5.63 -10.39
N ALA A 93 -5.47 -6.36 -10.09
CA ALA A 93 -5.46 -7.44 -9.11
C ALA A 93 -4.47 -8.56 -9.46
N LYS A 94 -4.32 -8.90 -10.74
CA LYS A 94 -3.33 -9.88 -11.21
C LYS A 94 -1.89 -9.40 -10.98
N ALA A 95 -1.61 -8.14 -11.26
CA ALA A 95 -0.30 -7.55 -10.99
C ALA A 95 0.01 -7.57 -9.48
N VAL A 96 -0.96 -7.18 -8.65
CA VAL A 96 -0.83 -7.24 -7.19
C VAL A 96 -0.66 -8.67 -6.66
N HIS A 97 -1.41 -9.62 -7.21
CA HIS A 97 -1.31 -11.03 -6.84
C HIS A 97 0.09 -11.58 -7.12
N ALA A 98 0.68 -11.24 -8.27
CA ALA A 98 2.03 -11.62 -8.64
C ALA A 98 3.11 -11.04 -7.71
N LEU A 99 2.90 -9.84 -7.14
CA LEU A 99 3.79 -9.27 -6.13
C LEU A 99 3.74 -10.03 -4.80
N ARG A 100 2.57 -10.56 -4.43
CA ARG A 100 2.36 -11.22 -3.13
C ARG A 100 2.72 -12.70 -3.15
N PHE A 101 2.47 -13.38 -4.26
CA PHE A 101 2.61 -14.83 -4.39
C PHE A 101 3.58 -15.16 -5.54
N GLU A 102 4.83 -15.42 -5.18
CA GLU A 102 5.90 -15.78 -6.13
C GLU A 102 5.52 -16.97 -7.02
N ASP A 103 4.83 -17.96 -6.43
CA ASP A 103 4.30 -19.12 -7.13
C ASP A 103 2.77 -19.02 -7.22
N GLN A 104 2.29 -18.53 -8.37
CA GLN A 104 0.86 -18.33 -8.63
C GLN A 104 0.08 -19.65 -8.66
N GLU A 105 0.71 -20.77 -9.03
CA GLU A 105 0.04 -22.08 -9.06
C GLU A 105 -0.15 -22.66 -7.67
N LYS A 106 0.76 -22.33 -6.74
CA LYS A 106 0.64 -22.71 -5.32
C LYS A 106 -0.16 -21.71 -4.48
N ALA A 107 -0.44 -20.53 -5.02
CA ALA A 107 -1.21 -19.51 -4.34
C ALA A 107 -2.58 -20.06 -3.92
N SER A 108 -2.93 -19.89 -2.65
CA SER A 108 -4.17 -20.46 -2.13
C SER A 108 -5.44 -19.78 -2.68
N ILE A 109 -5.30 -18.59 -3.25
CA ILE A 109 -6.39 -17.74 -3.71
C ILE A 109 -6.12 -17.23 -5.13
N SER A 110 -7.17 -16.88 -5.86
CA SER A 110 -7.05 -16.17 -7.15
C SER A 110 -6.89 -14.66 -6.97
N ALA A 111 -6.42 -13.97 -8.01
CA ALA A 111 -6.34 -12.51 -8.05
C ALA A 111 -7.70 -11.83 -7.79
N ASP A 112 -8.78 -12.35 -8.38
CA ASP A 112 -10.13 -11.81 -8.20
C ASP A 112 -10.62 -11.84 -6.75
N GLN A 113 -10.11 -12.77 -5.93
CA GLN A 113 -10.43 -12.81 -4.50
C GLN A 113 -9.83 -11.63 -3.74
N LEU A 114 -8.76 -10.99 -4.25
CA LEU A 114 -8.20 -9.78 -3.66
C LEU A 114 -9.08 -8.54 -3.92
N LEU A 115 -9.94 -8.56 -4.94
CA LEU A 115 -10.88 -7.49 -5.26
C LEU A 115 -12.15 -7.53 -4.40
N LEU A 116 -12.29 -8.50 -3.50
CA LEU A 116 -13.47 -8.60 -2.66
C LEU A 116 -13.38 -7.57 -1.54
N PRO A 117 -14.19 -6.49 -1.58
CA PRO A 117 -14.13 -5.47 -0.54
C PRO A 117 -14.64 -6.07 0.77
N ARG A 118 -14.01 -5.68 1.87
CA ARG A 118 -14.44 -6.10 3.21
C ARG A 118 -15.67 -5.34 3.68
N ARG A 119 -15.95 -4.19 3.06
CA ARG A 119 -17.00 -3.25 3.42
C ARG A 119 -17.75 -2.77 2.20
N TYR A 120 -18.90 -2.14 2.43
CA TYR A 120 -19.75 -1.67 1.34
C TYR A 120 -19.21 -0.38 0.70
N GLU A 121 -18.61 0.49 1.52
CA GLU A 121 -18.07 1.79 1.14
C GLU A 121 -16.93 1.69 0.12
N ASP A 122 -16.24 0.53 0.09
CA ASP A 122 -15.10 0.25 -0.78
C ASP A 122 -15.48 -0.36 -2.13
N ARG A 123 -16.78 -0.36 -2.48
CA ARG A 123 -17.29 -0.92 -3.75
C ARG A 123 -17.18 0.04 -4.94
N ARG A 124 -16.62 1.23 -4.74
CA ARG A 124 -16.44 2.20 -5.83
C ARG A 124 -15.47 1.65 -6.86
N GLY A 125 -15.72 1.99 -8.12
CA GLY A 125 -14.95 1.51 -9.27
C GLY A 125 -13.70 2.33 -9.57
N ASP A 126 -13.42 3.38 -8.80
CA ASP A 126 -12.25 4.22 -9.01
C ASP A 126 -10.93 3.52 -8.61
N LEU A 127 -9.82 4.03 -9.14
CA LEU A 127 -8.49 3.50 -8.91
C LEU A 127 -8.10 3.54 -7.44
N TRP A 128 -8.40 4.63 -6.74
CA TRP A 128 -8.09 4.77 -5.31
C TRP A 128 -8.82 3.72 -4.47
N SER A 129 -10.12 3.54 -4.68
CA SER A 129 -10.93 2.56 -3.97
C SER A 129 -10.48 1.12 -4.29
N THR A 130 -10.20 0.84 -5.57
CA THR A 130 -9.68 -0.47 -6.00
C THR A 130 -8.32 -0.77 -5.36
N PHE A 131 -7.42 0.21 -5.36
CA PHE A 131 -6.12 0.13 -4.71
C PHE A 131 -6.23 -0.17 -3.22
N ASN A 132 -7.11 0.52 -2.50
CA ASN A 132 -7.34 0.31 -1.07
C ASN A 132 -7.81 -1.13 -0.77
N VAL A 133 -8.76 -1.65 -1.56
CA VAL A 133 -9.24 -3.03 -1.42
C VAL A 133 -8.11 -4.03 -1.64
N LEU A 134 -7.32 -3.85 -2.70
CA LEU A 134 -6.20 -4.72 -3.03
C LEU A 134 -5.12 -4.67 -1.94
N GLN A 135 -4.77 -3.47 -1.46
CA GLN A 135 -3.78 -3.28 -0.40
C GLN A 135 -4.23 -3.96 0.89
N GLU A 136 -5.47 -3.72 1.33
CA GLU A 136 -5.97 -4.27 2.59
C GLU A 136 -5.96 -5.79 2.54
N ASN A 137 -6.48 -6.36 1.45
CA ASN A 137 -6.57 -7.80 1.30
C ASN A 137 -5.21 -8.47 1.20
N THR A 138 -4.26 -7.80 0.54
CA THR A 138 -2.90 -8.28 0.38
C THR A 138 -2.10 -8.24 1.68
N ILE A 139 -2.27 -7.21 2.50
CA ILE A 139 -1.55 -7.01 3.77
C ILE A 139 -2.19 -7.80 4.91
N LYS A 140 -3.50 -7.61 5.16
CA LYS A 140 -4.17 -8.27 6.29
C LYS A 140 -4.37 -9.77 6.08
N GLY A 141 -4.40 -10.22 4.82
CA GLY A 141 -4.69 -11.62 4.48
C GLY A 141 -6.05 -12.07 5.03
N GLY A 142 -6.24 -13.37 5.30
CA GLY A 142 -7.49 -13.93 5.78
C GLY A 142 -8.48 -14.34 4.68
N GLN A 143 -8.13 -14.18 3.40
CA GLN A 143 -8.90 -14.76 2.32
C GLN A 143 -8.79 -16.28 2.37
N ARG A 144 -9.93 -16.96 2.27
CA ARG A 144 -10.02 -18.42 2.31
C ARG A 144 -9.82 -18.98 0.91
N GLY A 145 -9.07 -20.07 0.85
CA GLY A 145 -8.66 -20.68 -0.39
C GLY A 145 -8.25 -22.14 -0.22
N TYR A 146 -7.58 -22.66 -1.23
CA TYR A 146 -7.11 -24.04 -1.25
C TYR A 146 -5.69 -24.10 -1.78
N THR A 147 -4.84 -24.88 -1.13
CA THR A 147 -3.50 -25.22 -1.64
C THR A 147 -3.43 -26.70 -1.94
N ARG A 148 -2.39 -27.12 -2.67
CA ARG A 148 -2.09 -28.54 -2.91
C ARG A 148 -0.95 -28.96 -1.98
N ASP A 149 -1.10 -30.10 -1.32
CA ASP A 149 0.02 -30.71 -0.59
C ASP A 149 1.00 -31.40 -1.56
N THR A 150 2.07 -31.96 -0.99
CA THR A 150 3.10 -32.70 -1.73
C THR A 150 2.57 -33.95 -2.44
N GLU A 151 1.38 -34.41 -2.06
CA GLU A 151 0.69 -35.56 -2.65
C GLU A 151 -0.40 -35.14 -3.66
N GLY A 152 -0.60 -33.83 -3.85
CA GLY A 152 -1.54 -33.25 -4.81
C GLY A 152 -2.97 -33.05 -4.30
N HIS A 153 -3.28 -33.39 -3.04
CA HIS A 153 -4.60 -33.24 -2.45
C HIS A 153 -4.91 -31.77 -2.13
N ARG A 154 -6.18 -31.37 -2.31
CA ARG A 154 -6.65 -30.02 -1.95
C ARG A 154 -6.79 -29.90 -0.43
N ARG A 155 -6.02 -28.97 0.15
CA ARG A 155 -6.13 -28.59 1.57
C ARG A 155 -6.68 -27.18 1.69
N ARG A 156 -7.61 -26.97 2.65
CA ARG A 156 -8.09 -25.62 3.00
C ARG A 156 -6.92 -24.79 3.54
N ALA A 157 -6.79 -23.58 3.03
CA ALA A 157 -5.79 -22.62 3.47
C ALA A 157 -6.43 -21.23 3.59
N SER A 158 -5.79 -20.36 4.36
CA SER A 158 -6.09 -18.93 4.37
C SER A 158 -4.82 -18.14 4.17
N THR A 159 -4.90 -17.03 3.44
CA THR A 159 -3.76 -16.11 3.33
C THR A 159 -3.39 -15.57 4.71
N ARG A 160 -2.09 -15.41 4.94
CA ARG A 160 -1.59 -14.86 6.21
C ARG A 160 -1.33 -13.37 6.08
N GLU A 161 -1.48 -12.69 7.20
CA GLU A 161 -1.10 -11.29 7.37
C GLU A 161 0.42 -11.09 7.14
N VAL A 162 0.79 -9.96 6.54
CA VAL A 162 2.16 -9.48 6.47
C VAL A 162 2.55 -8.85 7.81
N ARG A 163 3.38 -9.55 8.59
CA ARG A 163 3.83 -9.06 9.92
C ARG A 163 5.18 -8.34 9.91
N GLY A 164 6.03 -8.61 8.93
CA GLY A 164 7.35 -8.00 8.85
C GLY A 164 7.25 -6.55 8.41
N ILE A 165 7.84 -5.63 9.16
CA ILE A 165 7.82 -4.19 8.85
C ILE A 165 8.45 -3.93 7.47
N ASP A 166 9.63 -4.48 7.20
CA ASP A 166 10.31 -4.26 5.93
C ASP A 166 9.57 -4.90 4.75
N GLN A 167 8.99 -6.09 4.96
CA GLN A 167 8.14 -6.74 3.96
C GLN A 167 6.88 -5.90 3.68
N SER A 168 6.26 -5.34 4.72
CA SER A 168 5.08 -4.48 4.60
C SER A 168 5.42 -3.20 3.83
N LYS A 169 6.54 -2.55 4.15
CA LYS A 169 7.03 -1.37 3.41
C LYS A 169 7.26 -1.66 1.94
N ALA A 170 8.04 -2.70 1.64
CA ALA A 170 8.37 -3.08 0.27
C ALA A 170 7.10 -3.39 -0.55
N LEU A 171 6.13 -4.06 0.07
CA LEU A 171 4.86 -4.37 -0.58
C LEU A 171 3.99 -3.14 -0.80
N ASN A 172 3.84 -2.25 0.19
CA ASN A 172 3.10 -0.99 0.00
C ASN A 172 3.72 -0.11 -1.09
N ARG A 173 5.06 0.01 -1.10
CA ARG A 173 5.82 0.68 -2.15
C ARG A 173 5.47 0.12 -3.53
N ALA A 174 5.59 -1.19 -3.72
CA ALA A 174 5.30 -1.83 -4.99
C ALA A 174 3.82 -1.69 -5.41
N LEU A 175 2.89 -1.77 -4.46
CA LEU A 175 1.46 -1.54 -4.71
C LEU A 175 1.20 -0.11 -5.20
N TRP A 176 1.82 0.88 -4.56
CA TRP A 176 1.68 2.29 -4.94
C TRP A 176 2.21 2.54 -6.35
N THR A 177 3.40 2.02 -6.68
CA THR A 177 3.95 2.10 -8.04
C THR A 177 2.99 1.49 -9.08
N LEU A 178 2.37 0.35 -8.80
CA LEU A 178 1.37 -0.22 -9.72
C LEU A 178 0.15 0.68 -9.90
N ALA A 179 -0.29 1.39 -8.84
CA ALA A 179 -1.37 2.36 -8.95
C ALA A 179 -0.95 3.57 -9.81
N GLU A 180 0.27 4.06 -9.65
CA GLU A 180 0.82 5.14 -10.48
C GLU A 180 0.88 4.75 -11.96
N GLU A 181 1.36 3.54 -12.26
CA GLU A 181 1.38 3.01 -13.63
C GLU A 181 -0.02 2.89 -14.23
N MET A 182 -0.99 2.39 -13.45
CA MET A 182 -2.38 2.29 -13.90
C MET A 182 -2.98 3.66 -14.20
N ALA A 183 -2.79 4.64 -13.31
CA ALA A 183 -3.22 6.02 -13.53
C ALA A 183 -2.58 6.62 -14.79
N ARG A 184 -1.27 6.39 -15.01
CA ARG A 184 -0.58 6.86 -16.22
C ARG A 184 -1.18 6.25 -17.49
N ILE A 185 -1.47 4.94 -17.49
CA ILE A 185 -2.14 4.26 -18.61
C ILE A 185 -3.53 4.86 -18.87
N LYS A 186 -4.24 5.26 -17.81
CA LYS A 186 -5.55 5.94 -17.89
C LYS A 186 -5.45 7.43 -18.27
N GLY A 187 -4.24 7.97 -18.43
CA GLY A 187 -4.00 9.36 -18.82
C GLY A 187 -4.14 10.37 -17.67
N ALA A 188 -4.12 9.91 -16.41
CA ALA A 188 -4.18 10.80 -15.26
C ALA A 188 -2.81 11.44 -14.96
N PRO A 189 -2.77 12.75 -14.64
CA PRO A 189 -1.53 13.49 -14.42
C PRO A 189 -1.02 13.29 -12.97
N LEU A 190 -0.64 12.07 -12.62
CA LEU A 190 0.06 11.86 -11.34
C LEU A 190 1.47 12.45 -11.40
N ALA A 191 1.91 13.05 -10.30
CA ALA A 191 3.29 13.51 -10.19
C ALA A 191 4.21 12.28 -10.17
N SER A 192 4.98 12.05 -11.25
CA SER A 192 5.90 10.92 -11.25
C SER A 192 6.95 11.11 -10.15
N ALA A 193 7.14 10.08 -9.34
CA ALA A 193 8.36 9.88 -8.57
C ALA A 193 9.58 10.01 -9.50
N ALA A 194 10.29 11.13 -9.43
CA ALA A 194 11.57 11.36 -10.11
C ALA A 194 12.73 10.74 -9.33
#